data_AF-A0A1H2XAR6-F1
#
_entry.id   AF-A0A1H2XAR6-F1
#
_cell.length_a   1.000
_cell.length_b   1.000
_cell.length_c   1.000
_cell.angle_alpha   90.00
_cell.angle_beta   90.00
_cell.angle_gamma   90.00
#
_symmetry.space_group_name_H-M   'P 1'
#
loop_
_entity.id
_entity.type
_entity.pdbx_description
1 polymer ?
#
loop_
_entity_poly.entity_id
_entity_poly.type
_entity_poly.pdbx_seq_one_letter_code
_entity_poly.pdbx_strand_id
1 'polypeptide(L)'
;MAAADRLSRRMLRVLEEERGALLAANFAALPGLLTRKEKLLTALTQLDPAEIDPEVEVRLIRNQALLRASMEGIATARAAFAGLKAGAEFRTYDRRGNSRAVSAPRASVQHRA
;
A
#
# COMPACT_ATOMS: atom_id res chain seq x y z
N MET A 1 -28.08 -23.55 5.57
CA MET A 1 -28.51 -22.13 5.76
C MET A 1 -27.93 -21.38 6.96
N ALA A 2 -28.29 -21.60 8.24
CA ALA A 2 -27.84 -20.70 9.34
C ALA A 2 -26.31 -20.66 9.57
N ALA A 3 -25.59 -21.74 9.25
CA ALA A 3 -24.13 -21.78 9.36
C ALA A 3 -23.42 -21.00 8.23
N ALA A 4 -23.89 -21.15 6.99
CA ALA A 4 -23.36 -20.45 5.83
C ALA A 4 -23.49 -18.94 5.99
N ASP A 5 -24.68 -18.47 6.35
CA ASP A 5 -24.97 -17.06 6.60
C ASP A 5 -24.09 -16.47 7.73
N ARG A 6 -23.83 -17.24 8.81
CA ARG A 6 -22.87 -16.82 9.84
C ARG A 6 -21.44 -16.74 9.34
N LEU A 7 -20.99 -17.67 8.50
CA LEU A 7 -19.65 -17.67 7.92
C LEU A 7 -19.49 -16.50 6.95
N SER A 8 -20.47 -16.26 6.08
CA SER A 8 -20.53 -15.10 5.19
C SER A 8 -20.44 -13.80 5.98
N ARG A 9 -21.25 -13.59 7.02
CA ARG A 9 -21.18 -12.39 7.86
C ARG A 9 -19.81 -12.19 8.52
N ARG A 10 -19.15 -13.27 8.96
CA ARG A 10 -17.79 -13.17 9.54
C ARG A 10 -16.77 -12.79 8.48
N MET A 11 -16.88 -13.35 7.27
CA MET A 11 -16.01 -12.98 6.14
C MET A 11 -16.21 -11.52 5.75
N LEU A 12 -17.46 -11.06 5.61
CA LEU A 12 -17.80 -9.67 5.30
C LEU A 12 -17.20 -8.69 6.31
N ARG A 13 -17.18 -9.05 7.60
CA ARG A 13 -16.54 -8.24 8.64
C ARG A 13 -15.03 -8.16 8.46
N VAL A 14 -14.36 -9.29 8.18
CA VAL A 14 -12.91 -9.31 7.91
C VAL A 14 -12.56 -8.47 6.68
N LEU A 15 -13.37 -8.55 5.61
CA LEU A 15 -13.16 -7.75 4.42
C LEU A 15 -13.39 -6.25 4.67
N GLU A 16 -14.28 -5.87 5.58
CA GLU A 16 -14.44 -4.46 5.94
C GLU A 16 -13.29 -3.94 6.80
N GLU A 17 -12.77 -4.76 7.72
CA GLU A 17 -11.55 -4.44 8.48
C GLU A 17 -10.33 -4.30 7.55
N GLU A 18 -10.20 -5.18 6.55
CA GLU A 18 -9.14 -5.11 5.53
C GLU A 18 -9.24 -3.83 4.70
N ARG A 19 -10.44 -3.44 4.27
CA ARG A 19 -10.65 -2.14 3.61
C ARG A 19 -10.19 -0.99 4.48
N GLY A 20 -10.59 -0.97 5.76
CA GLY A 20 -10.19 0.07 6.71
C GLY A 20 -8.67 0.16 6.85
N ALA A 21 -7.99 -0.98 6.99
CA ALA A 21 -6.54 -1.03 7.06
C ALA A 21 -5.85 -0.52 5.78
N LEU A 22 -6.35 -0.89 4.60
CA LEU A 22 -5.82 -0.44 3.31
C LEU A 22 -5.99 1.07 3.12
N LEU A 23 -7.17 1.62 3.42
CA LEU A 23 -7.44 3.06 3.33
C LEU A 23 -6.60 3.87 4.32
N ALA A 24 -6.34 3.34 5.51
CA ALA A 24 -5.51 3.97 6.53
C ALA A 24 -4.00 3.75 6.31
N ALA A 25 -3.59 3.06 5.23
CA ALA A 25 -2.22 2.62 4.99
C ALA A 25 -1.61 1.83 6.17
N ASN A 26 -2.45 1.17 6.98
CA ASN A 26 -2.03 0.35 8.12
C ASN A 26 -1.68 -1.07 7.66
N PHE A 27 -0.60 -1.21 6.90
CA PHE A 27 -0.16 -2.50 6.35
C PHE A 27 0.29 -3.49 7.44
N ALA A 28 0.65 -2.99 8.63
CA ALA A 28 1.03 -3.83 9.77
C ALA A 28 -0.13 -4.72 10.27
N ALA A 29 -1.39 -4.34 10.03
CA ALA A 29 -2.56 -5.14 10.40
C ALA A 29 -2.86 -6.28 9.41
N LEU A 30 -2.33 -6.21 8.18
CA LEU A 30 -2.68 -7.16 7.12
C LEU A 30 -2.32 -8.63 7.42
N PRO A 31 -1.17 -8.97 8.03
CA PRO A 31 -0.85 -10.37 8.33
C PRO A 31 -1.90 -11.04 9.22
N GLY A 32 -2.39 -10.34 10.25
CA GLY A 32 -3.43 -10.86 11.15
C GLY A 32 -4.79 -11.02 10.44
N LEU A 33 -5.13 -10.10 9.54
CA LEU A 33 -6.33 -10.18 8.72
C LEU A 33 -6.25 -11.31 7.70
N LEU A 34 -5.08 -11.56 7.11
CA LEU A 34 -4.85 -12.66 6.18
C LEU A 34 -5.10 -14.02 6.85
N THR A 35 -4.52 -14.26 8.04
CA THR A 35 -4.74 -15.51 8.78
C THR A 35 -6.23 -15.74 9.11
N ARG A 36 -6.97 -14.68 9.45
CA ARG A 36 -8.42 -14.78 9.70
C ARG A 36 -9.19 -15.07 8.41
N LYS A 37 -8.83 -14.42 7.31
CA LYS A 37 -9.43 -14.60 5.99
C LYS A 37 -9.23 -16.03 5.48
N GLU A 38 -8.02 -16.57 5.57
CA GLU A 38 -7.70 -17.95 5.18
C GLU A 38 -8.55 -18.97 5.92
N LYS A 39 -8.64 -18.86 7.25
CA LYS A 39 -9.48 -19.77 8.07
C LYS A 39 -10.95 -19.73 7.67
N LEU A 40 -11.48 -18.54 7.39
CA LEU A 40 -12.87 -18.39 6.94
C LEU A 40 -13.07 -18.89 5.51
N LEU A 41 -12.08 -18.68 4.63
CA LEU A 41 -12.12 -19.16 3.26
C LEU A 41 -12.15 -20.69 3.23
N THR A 42 -11.28 -21.35 4.00
CA THR A 42 -11.29 -22.83 4.14
C THR A 42 -12.64 -23.34 4.62
N ALA A 43 -13.32 -22.62 5.53
CA ALA A 43 -14.64 -23.01 5.99
C ALA A 43 -15.73 -22.77 4.93
N LEU A 44 -15.65 -21.65 4.19
CA LEU A 44 -16.59 -21.32 3.11
C LEU A 44 -16.47 -22.28 1.93
N THR A 45 -15.27 -22.75 1.58
CA THR A 45 -15.06 -23.69 0.47
C THR A 45 -15.66 -25.09 0.71
N GLN A 46 -16.06 -25.39 1.95
CA GLN A 46 -16.78 -26.63 2.28
C GLN A 46 -18.30 -26.51 2.11
N LEU A 47 -18.81 -25.31 1.82
CA LEU A 47 -20.23 -25.06 1.61
C LEU A 47 -20.57 -25.06 0.12
N ASP A 48 -21.85 -25.27 -0.18
CA ASP A 48 -22.37 -25.04 -1.52
C ASP A 48 -22.24 -23.53 -1.86
N PRO A 49 -21.64 -23.16 -3.00
CA PRO A 49 -21.56 -21.77 -3.44
C PRO A 49 -22.90 -21.03 -3.44
N ALA A 50 -24.02 -21.73 -3.69
CA ALA A 50 -25.35 -21.13 -3.66
C ALA A 50 -25.81 -20.69 -2.24
N GLU A 51 -25.17 -21.21 -1.19
CA GLU A 51 -25.45 -20.80 0.20
C GLU A 51 -24.58 -19.62 0.66
N ILE A 52 -23.56 -19.24 -0.12
CA ILE A 52 -22.64 -18.15 0.23
C ILE A 52 -23.24 -16.82 -0.21
N ASP A 53 -23.29 -15.85 0.71
CA ASP A 53 -23.68 -14.48 0.39
C ASP A 53 -22.82 -13.91 -0.76
N PRO A 54 -23.42 -13.52 -1.90
CA PRO A 54 -22.69 -13.01 -3.07
C PRO A 54 -21.91 -11.72 -2.77
N GLU A 55 -22.29 -10.96 -1.74
CA GLU A 55 -21.56 -9.77 -1.29
C GLU A 55 -20.11 -10.09 -0.88
N VAL A 56 -19.82 -11.34 -0.48
CA VAL A 56 -18.46 -11.78 -0.14
C VAL A 56 -17.52 -11.63 -1.35
N GLU A 57 -17.95 -12.06 -2.53
CA GLU A 57 -17.15 -11.98 -3.76
C GLU A 57 -16.93 -10.52 -4.16
N VAL A 58 -17.99 -9.70 -4.14
CA VAL A 58 -17.94 -8.27 -4.45
C VAL A 58 -16.89 -7.55 -3.58
N ARG A 59 -16.90 -7.80 -2.27
CA ARG A 59 -15.94 -7.16 -1.34
C ARG A 59 -14.53 -7.70 -1.51
N LEU A 60 -14.36 -8.98 -1.84
CA LEU A 60 -13.06 -9.58 -2.10
C LEU A 60 -12.40 -8.90 -3.31
N ILE A 61 -13.13 -8.79 -4.42
CA ILE A 61 -12.67 -8.12 -5.65
C ILE A 61 -12.34 -6.65 -5.38
N ARG A 62 -13.22 -5.93 -4.68
CA ARG A 62 -12.99 -4.53 -4.28
C ARG A 62 -11.68 -4.37 -3.50
N ASN A 63 -11.45 -5.21 -2.51
CA ASN A 63 -10.25 -5.12 -1.67
C ASN A 63 -8.98 -5.50 -2.44
N GLN A 64 -9.05 -6.47 -3.34
CA GLN A 64 -7.93 -6.83 -4.21
C GLN A 64 -7.54 -5.66 -5.14
N ALA A 65 -8.53 -4.98 -5.72
CA ALA A 65 -8.31 -3.77 -6.51
C ALA A 65 -7.69 -2.64 -5.66
N LEU A 66 -8.19 -2.44 -4.44
CA LEU A 66 -7.68 -1.43 -3.51
C LEU A 66 -6.21 -1.70 -3.13
N LEU A 67 -5.88 -2.94 -2.76
CA LEU A 67 -4.52 -3.33 -2.40
C LEU A 67 -3.55 -3.09 -3.58
N ARG A 68 -3.97 -3.45 -4.80
CA ARG A 68 -3.18 -3.17 -6.01
C ARG A 68 -2.93 -1.68 -6.19
N ALA A 69 -3.98 -0.86 -6.11
CA ALA A 69 -3.87 0.59 -6.21
C ALA A 69 -2.95 1.18 -5.13
N SER A 70 -3.03 0.68 -3.89
CA SER A 70 -2.13 1.09 -2.80
C SER A 70 -0.67 0.77 -3.10
N MET A 71 -0.37 -0.41 -3.64
CA MET A 71 1.00 -0.78 -4.03
C MET A 71 1.54 0.11 -5.15
N GLU A 72 0.73 0.37 -6.17
CA GLU A 72 1.08 1.27 -7.29
C GLU A 72 1.34 2.70 -6.79
N GLY A 73 0.52 3.20 -5.86
CA GLY A 73 0.71 4.51 -5.23
C GLY A 73 2.02 4.61 -4.45
N ILE A 74 2.35 3.60 -3.65
CA ILE A 74 3.62 3.56 -2.90
C ILE A 74 4.82 3.52 -3.85
N ALA A 75 4.77 2.70 -4.90
CA ALA A 75 5.84 2.63 -5.90
C ALA A 75 6.04 3.98 -6.59
N THR A 76 4.96 4.67 -6.94
CA THR A 76 4.98 6.00 -7.58
C THR A 76 5.60 7.04 -6.65
N ALA A 77 5.20 7.08 -5.38
CA ALA A 77 5.78 7.97 -4.38
C ALA A 77 7.28 7.72 -4.20
N ARG A 78 7.71 6.45 -4.14
CA ARG A 78 9.14 6.08 -4.05
C ARG A 78 9.93 6.57 -5.26
N ALA A 79 9.38 6.44 -6.47
CA ALA A 79 10.03 6.93 -7.69
C ALA A 79 10.18 8.46 -7.67
N ALA A 80 9.14 9.19 -7.23
CA ALA A 80 9.20 10.64 -7.08
C ALA A 80 10.28 11.08 -6.08
N PHE A 81 10.37 10.42 -4.91
CA PHE A 81 11.42 10.70 -3.93
C PHE A 81 12.83 10.38 -4.45
N ALA A 82 12.99 9.31 -5.23
CA ALA A 82 14.27 8.99 -5.85
C ALA A 82 14.70 10.07 -6.86
N GLY A 83 13.76 10.57 -7.68
CA GLY A 83 14.00 11.68 -8.61
C GLY A 83 14.43 12.96 -7.91
N LEU A 84 13.78 13.31 -6.79
CA LEU A 84 14.17 14.47 -5.96
C LEU A 84 15.58 14.32 -5.39
N LYS A 85 15.95 13.11 -4.91
CA LYS A 85 17.32 12.85 -4.42
C LYS A 85 18.36 12.91 -5.53
N ALA A 86 18.03 12.47 -6.75
CA ALA A 86 18.91 12.51 -7.91
C ALA A 86 19.10 13.94 -8.47
N GLY A 87 18.11 14.82 -8.29
CA GLY A 87 18.10 16.20 -8.80
C GLY A 87 18.77 17.25 -7.93
N ALA A 88 19.46 16.89 -6.84
CA ALA A 88 20.12 17.84 -5.95
C ALA A 88 21.45 18.42 -6.51
N GLU A 89 21.60 18.55 -7.83
CA GLU A 89 22.56 19.48 -8.43
C GLU A 89 21.89 20.84 -8.58
N PHE A 90 22.18 21.75 -7.66
CA PHE A 90 21.69 23.13 -7.72
C PHE A 90 22.27 23.82 -8.96
N ARG A 91 21.51 24.01 -10.03
CA ARG A 91 21.94 24.86 -11.14
C ARG A 91 21.62 26.30 -10.82
N THR A 92 22.62 27.06 -10.41
CA THR A 92 22.51 28.52 -10.30
C THR A 92 22.82 29.15 -11.65
N TYR A 93 21.91 30.00 -12.12
CA TYR A 93 22.14 30.86 -13.28
C TYR A 93 22.93 32.09 -12.81
N ASP A 94 24.06 32.37 -13.45
CA ASP A 94 24.77 33.64 -13.22
C ASP A 94 24.03 34.82 -13.87
N ARG A 95 24.41 36.05 -13.54
CA ARG A 95 23.83 37.28 -14.11
C ARG A 95 24.06 37.44 -15.62
N ARG A 96 24.82 36.54 -16.26
CA ARG A 96 25.12 36.51 -17.69
C ARG A 96 24.39 35.38 -18.43
N GLY A 97 23.54 34.60 -17.74
CA GLY A 97 22.73 33.53 -18.32
C GLY A 97 23.45 32.18 -18.42
N ASN A 98 24.65 32.02 -17.88
CA ASN A 98 25.35 30.74 -17.91
C ASN A 98 24.90 29.85 -16.75
N SER A 99 24.54 28.60 -17.07
CA SER A 99 24.20 27.58 -16.08
C SER A 99 25.47 27.01 -15.45
N ARG A 100 25.64 27.15 -14.13
CA ARG A 100 26.68 26.45 -13.36
C ARG A 100 26.02 25.46 -12.41
N ALA A 101 26.44 24.20 -12.48
CA ALA A 101 26.08 23.19 -11.51
C ALA A 101 26.85 23.43 -10.20
N VAL A 102 26.13 23.74 -9.13
CA VAL A 102 26.63 23.83 -7.76
C VAL A 102 26.32 22.50 -7.11
N SER A 103 27.32 21.65 -7.01
CA SER A 103 27.29 20.48 -6.13
C SER A 103 27.40 20.95 -4.68
N ALA A 104 26.62 20.36 -3.77
CA ALA A 104 26.73 20.66 -2.35
C ALA A 104 28.19 20.46 -1.89
N PRO A 105 28.80 21.43 -1.18
CA PRO A 105 30.21 21.33 -0.81
C PRO A 105 30.40 20.12 0.10
N ARG A 106 31.25 19.18 -0.34
CA ARG A 106 31.85 18.17 0.54
C ARG A 106 32.52 18.93 1.68
N ALA A 107 32.11 18.65 2.92
CA ALA A 107 32.73 19.22 4.11
C ALA A 107 34.21 18.77 4.18
N SER A 108 35.12 19.57 3.62
CA SER A 108 36.55 19.48 3.93
C SER A 108 36.79 20.31 5.18
N VAL A 109 36.72 19.65 6.33
CA VAL A 109 37.23 20.22 7.59
C VAL A 109 38.75 20.30 7.45
N GLN A 110 39.27 21.47 7.07
CA GLN A 110 40.69 21.78 7.22
C GLN A 110 40.95 22.20 8.67
N HIS A 111 41.69 21.35 9.39
CA HIS A 111 42.26 21.67 10.68
C HIS A 111 43.42 22.65 10.45
N ARG A 112 43.27 23.92 10.87
CA ARG A 112 44.39 24.85 10.96
C ARG A 112 45.21 24.51 12.21
N ALA A 113 46.49 24.23 12.02
CA ALA A 113 47.52 24.27 13.06
C ALA A 113 48.25 25.62 12.97
#